data_AF-A0A3M0XPX2-F1
#
_entry.id   AF-A0A3M0XPX2-F1
#
_cell.length_a   1.000
_cell.length_b   1.000
_cell.length_c   1.000
_cell.angle_alpha   90.00
_cell.angle_beta   90.00
_cell.angle_gamma   90.00
#
_symmetry.space_group_name_H-M   'P 1'
#
loop_
_entity.id
_entity.type
_entity.pdbx_description
1 polymer ?
#
loop_
_entity_poly.entity_id
_entity_poly.type
_entity_poly.pdbx_seq_one_letter_code
_entity_poly.pdbx_strand_id
1 'polypeptide(L)' 'MGCFVADLHVHTCLSPCADIDMSPLRIIEKAKSKSIDIIGITDHNSSENAEVAVN' A
#
# COMPACT_ATOMS: atom_id res chain seq x y z
N MET A 1 -18.65 -11.95 -13.77
CA MET A 1 -17.99 -10.79 -13.14
C MET A 1 -17.33 -11.30 -11.87
N GLY A 2 -16.02 -11.18 -11.72
CA GLY A 2 -15.32 -11.58 -10.48
C GLY A 2 -15.54 -10.57 -9.36
N CYS A 3 -15.32 -10.99 -8.11
CA CYS A 3 -15.26 -10.09 -6.96
C CYS A 3 -13.81 -9.68 -6.74
N PHE A 4 -13.55 -8.39 -6.53
CA PHE A 4 -12.23 -7.88 -6.17
C PHE A 4 -12.17 -7.67 -4.66
N VAL A 5 -11.09 -8.14 -4.03
CA VAL A 5 -10.75 -7.87 -2.64
C VAL A 5 -9.90 -6.61 -2.60
N ALA A 6 -10.34 -5.61 -1.83
CA ALA A 6 -9.67 -4.32 -1.74
C ALA A 6 -9.36 -3.93 -0.30
N ASP A 7 -8.16 -3.38 -0.08
CA ASP A 7 -7.77 -2.70 1.16
C ASP A 7 -7.44 -1.24 0.83
N LEU A 8 -8.35 -0.33 1.14
CA LEU A 8 -8.30 1.06 0.66
C LEU A 8 -7.66 2.03 1.65
N HIS A 9 -7.16 1.55 2.80
CA HIS A 9 -6.56 2.38 3.84
C HIS A 9 -5.26 1.77 4.32
N VAL A 10 -4.20 1.97 3.53
CA VAL A 10 -2.84 1.52 3.84
C VAL A 10 -1.91 2.72 4.00
N HIS A 11 -1.10 2.72 5.05
CA HIS A 11 -0.04 3.71 5.25
C HIS A 11 1.30 3.13 4.77
N THR A 12 2.16 3.95 4.17
CA THR A 12 3.57 3.63 3.91
C THR A 12 4.46 4.25 4.98
N CYS A 13 5.76 3.99 4.89
CA CYS A 13 6.79 4.59 5.75
C CYS A 13 6.83 6.13 5.72
N LEU A 14 6.09 6.80 4.84
CA LEU A 14 5.91 8.26 4.86
C LEU A 14 4.95 8.72 5.95
N SER A 15 4.10 7.85 6.49
CA SER A 15 3.23 8.20 7.61
C SER A 15 4.00 8.22 8.94
N PRO A 16 3.76 9.22 9.80
CA PRO A 16 4.49 9.37 11.07
C PRO A 16 4.17 8.25 12.07
N CYS A 17 3.08 7.53 11.86
CA CYS A 17 2.64 6.39 12.67
C CYS A 17 3.05 5.03 12.07
N ALA A 18 3.70 5.00 10.90
CA ALA A 18 4.08 3.79 10.19
C ALA A 18 5.56 3.43 10.43
N ASP A 19 5.87 2.14 10.32
CA ASP A 19 7.23 1.62 10.47
C ASP A 19 8.05 1.86 9.18
N ILE A 20 9.37 1.95 9.30
CA ILE A 20 10.29 2.04 8.16
C ILE A 20 10.19 0.81 7.24
N ASP A 21 9.78 -0.32 7.82
CA ASP A 21 9.51 -1.57 7.09
C ASP A 21 8.25 -1.50 6.20
N MET A 22 7.42 -0.46 6.31
CA MET A 22 6.25 -0.24 5.45
C MET A 22 6.62 0.43 4.12
N SER A 23 7.61 -0.12 3.42
CA SER A 23 7.96 0.33 2.07
C SER A 23 6.90 -0.09 1.04
N PRO A 24 6.73 0.66 -0.07
CA PRO A 24 5.78 0.30 -1.13
C PRO A 24 5.94 -1.14 -1.64
N LEU A 25 7.18 -1.58 -1.84
CA LEU A 25 7.48 -2.93 -2.29
C LEU A 25 6.96 -4.01 -1.33
N ARG A 26 7.25 -3.86 -0.03
CA ARG A 26 6.79 -4.82 0.99
C ARG A 26 5.27 -4.83 1.12
N ILE A 27 4.62 -3.67 0.98
CA ILE A 27 3.15 -3.57 1.00
C ILE A 27 2.56 -4.36 -0.17
N ILE A 28 3.11 -4.21 -1.38
CA ILE A 28 2.68 -4.96 -2.58
C ILE A 28 2.90 -6.45 -2.41
N GLU A 29 4.07 -6.87 -1.94
CA GLU A 29 4.36 -8.29 -1.66
C GLU A 29 3.38 -8.88 -0.64
N LYS A 30 3.05 -8.11 0.40
CA LYS A 30 2.09 -8.53 1.41
C LYS A 30 0.67 -8.62 0.85
N ALA A 31 0.25 -7.65 0.03
CA ALA A 31 -1.05 -7.66 -0.65
C ALA A 31 -1.19 -8.88 -1.57
N LYS A 32 -0.16 -9.18 -2.37
CA LYS A 32 -0.08 -10.39 -3.20
C LYS A 32 -0.20 -11.67 -2.38
N SER A 33 0.53 -11.76 -1.25
CA SER A 33 0.48 -12.92 -0.36
C SER A 33 -0.90 -13.15 0.28
N LYS A 34 -1.73 -12.09 0.34
CA LYS A 34 -3.08 -12.09 0.92
C LYS A 34 -4.19 -12.16 -0.13
N SER A 35 -3.86 -12.26 -1.42
CA SER A 35 -4.84 -12.18 -2.52
C SER A 35 -5.71 -10.92 -2.46
N ILE A 36 -5.10 -9.77 -2.14
CA ILE A 36 -5.74 -8.45 -2.24
C ILE A 36 -5.47 -7.94 -3.65
N ASP A 37 -6.54 -7.64 -4.38
CA ASP A 37 -6.48 -7.21 -5.78
C ASP A 37 -6.24 -5.70 -5.92
N ILE A 38 -6.70 -4.92 -4.94
CA ILE A 38 -6.64 -3.46 -4.96
C ILE A 38 -6.15 -2.94 -3.61
N ILE A 39 -5.15 -2.06 -3.63
CA ILE A 39 -4.68 -1.35 -2.43
C ILE A 39 -4.78 0.17 -2.60
N GLY A 40 -5.23 0.87 -1.56
CA GLY A 40 -5.28 2.33 -1.49
C GLY A 40 -4.25 2.87 -0.50
N ILE A 41 -3.32 3.69 -0.99
CA ILE A 41 -2.31 4.35 -0.15
C ILE A 41 -2.86 5.66 0.40
N THR A 42 -2.80 5.83 1.73
CA THR A 42 -3.46 6.89 2.50
C THR A 42 -2.50 7.53 3.51
N ASP A 43 -1.32 7.93 3.05
CA ASP A 43 -0.31 8.53 3.92
C ASP A 43 -0.74 9.88 4.50
N HIS A 44 -0.36 10.13 5.76
CA HIS A 44 -0.65 11.39 6.45
C HIS A 44 0.15 12.57 5.91
N ASN A 45 1.35 12.32 5.36
CA ASN A 45 2.31 13.37 5.04
C ASN A 45 2.36 13.71 3.54
N SER A 46 2.51 12.73 2.66
CA SER A 46 2.57 12.93 1.20
C SER A 46 2.32 11.63 0.44
N SER A 47 2.02 11.72 -0.87
CA SER A 47 1.91 10.57 -1.77
C SER A 47 3.17 10.35 -2.60
N GLU A 48 4.34 10.79 -2.14
CA GLU A 48 5.60 10.73 -2.90
C GLU A 48 6.03 9.29 -3.26
N ASN A 49 5.61 8.30 -2.46
CA ASN A 49 5.84 6.89 -2.73
C ASN A 49 4.93 6.28 -3.82
N ALA A 50 3.95 7.04 -4.34
CA ALA A 50 2.99 6.52 -5.30
C ALA A 50 3.64 6.04 -6.60
N GLU A 51 4.66 6.75 -7.10
CA GLU A 51 5.37 6.38 -8.33
C GLU A 51 6.04 5.01 -8.23
N VAL A 52 6.68 4.71 -7.09
CA VAL A 52 7.34 3.41 -6.87
C VAL A 52 6.30 2.31 -6.60
N ALA A 53 5.09 2.66 -6.15
CA ALA A 53 4.02 1.71 -5.91
C ALA A 53 3.31 1.24 -7.19
N VAL A 54 3.40 2.02 -8.29
CA VAL A 54 2.70 1.75 -9.55
C VAL A 54 3.61 1.28 -10.69
N ASN A 55 4.94 1.39 -10.54
CA ASN A 55 5.95 0.93 -11.52
C ASN A 55 6.43 -0.49 -11.21
#